data_AF-A0A371HDZ4-F1
#
_entry.id   AF-A0A371HDZ4-F1
#
_cell.length_a   1.000
_cell.length_b   1.000
_cell.length_c   1.000
_cell.angle_alpha   90.00
_cell.angle_beta   90.00
_cell.angle_gamma   90.00
#
_symmetry.space_group_name_H-M   'P 1'
#
loop_
_entity.id
_entity.type
_entity.pdbx_description
1 polymer ?
#
loop_
_entity_poly.entity_id
_entity_poly.type
_entity_poly.pdbx_seq_one_letter_code
_entity_poly.pdbx_strand_id
1 'polypeptide(L)' 'MKAFPFSLDGAAKDWLYLQPALFNTWGDMECMFLEKFFLASKTATIKKEICGIRQHSEETLHEY' A
#
# COMPACT_ATOMS: atom_id res chain seq x y z
N MET A 1 10.35 -15.87 -6.19
CA MET A 1 9.95 -15.31 -4.87
C MET A 1 11.15 -15.09 -3.93
N LYS A 2 12.29 -14.57 -4.41
CA LYS A 2 13.44 -14.24 -3.53
C LYS A 2 13.56 -12.74 -3.27
N ALA A 3 13.02 -11.90 -4.16
CA ALA A 3 13.27 -10.44 -4.12
C ALA A 3 12.27 -9.64 -3.28
N PHE A 4 11.01 -10.09 -3.16
CA PHE A 4 9.96 -9.33 -2.48
C PHE A 4 10.25 -9.03 -0.99
N PRO A 5 10.80 -9.96 -0.18
CA PRO A 5 11.21 -9.61 1.18
C PRO A 5 12.29 -8.52 1.24
N PHE A 6 13.09 -8.33 0.17
CA PHE A 6 14.12 -7.30 0.10
C PHE A 6 13.57 -5.93 -0.31
N SER A 7 12.36 -5.85 -0.87
CA SER A 7 11.68 -4.57 -1.13
C SER A 7 10.90 -4.03 0.07
N LEU A 8 10.74 -4.83 1.13
CA LEU A 8 10.00 -4.43 2.33
C LEU A 8 10.94 -3.88 3.40
N ASP A 9 10.44 -2.91 4.15
CA ASP A 9 11.13 -2.34 5.32
C ASP A 9 10.16 -2.18 6.51
N GLY A 10 10.72 -2.03 7.70
CA GLY A 10 10.00 -1.81 8.96
C GLY A 10 8.83 -2.77 9.19
N ALA A 11 7.67 -2.22 9.53
CA ALA A 11 6.48 -3.00 9.92
C ALA A 11 5.98 -3.97 8.84
N ALA A 12 6.21 -3.68 7.55
CA ALA A 12 5.83 -4.58 6.45
C ALA A 12 6.74 -5.81 6.40
N LYS A 13 8.05 -5.59 6.64
CA LYS A 13 9.05 -6.65 6.71
C LYS A 13 8.79 -7.52 7.94
N ASP A 14 8.59 -6.91 9.11
CA ASP A 14 8.32 -7.62 10.36
C ASP A 14 7.05 -8.48 10.25
N TRP A 15 5.98 -7.94 9.66
CA TRP A 15 4.74 -8.69 9.41
C TRP A 15 4.97 -9.93 8.55
N LEU A 16 5.74 -9.80 7.45
CA LEU A 16 6.03 -10.92 6.55
C LEU A 16 6.80 -12.04 7.26
N TYR A 17 7.77 -11.69 8.11
CA TYR A 17 8.56 -12.66 8.89
C TYR A 17 7.78 -13.30 10.05
N LEU A 18 6.72 -12.66 10.55
CA LEU A 18 5.86 -13.20 11.61
C LEU A 18 4.80 -14.19 11.09
N GLN A 19 4.55 -14.24 9.77
CA GLN A 19 3.54 -15.13 9.17
C GLN A 19 4.09 -16.15 8.14
N PRO A 20 5.23 -16.83 8.37
CA PRO A 20 5.83 -17.66 7.32
C PRO A 20 4.96 -18.85 6.87
N ALA A 21 4.07 -19.35 7.72
CA ALA A 21 3.25 -20.54 7.45
C ALA A 21 1.89 -20.24 6.78
N LEU A 22 1.51 -18.96 6.64
CA LEU A 22 0.21 -18.56 6.11
C LEU A 22 0.22 -18.38 4.59
N PHE A 23 1.39 -18.32 3.95
CA PHE A 23 1.54 -18.02 2.54
C PHE A 23 1.93 -19.28 1.76
N ASN A 24 0.93 -20.07 1.35
CA ASN A 24 1.17 -21.31 0.59
C ASN A 24 1.47 -21.03 -0.89
N THR A 25 0.99 -19.90 -1.42
CA THR A 25 1.26 -19.46 -2.80
C THR A 25 1.61 -17.97 -2.85
N TRP A 26 2.17 -17.52 -3.99
CA TRP A 26 2.40 -16.09 -4.24
C TRP A 26 1.09 -15.28 -4.16
N GLY A 27 0.01 -15.81 -4.76
CA GLY A 27 -1.28 -15.14 -4.79
C GLY A 27 -1.85 -14.93 -3.39
N ASP A 28 -1.71 -15.91 -2.49
CA ASP A 28 -2.16 -15.77 -1.11
C ASP A 28 -1.39 -14.66 -0.37
N MET A 29 -0.07 -14.60 -0.58
CA MET A 29 0.77 -13.57 0.02
C MET A 29 0.43 -12.17 -0.51
N GLU A 30 0.22 -12.03 -1.81
CA GLU A 30 -0.16 -10.77 -2.46
C GLU A 30 -1.52 -10.27 -1.94
N CYS A 31 -2.52 -11.16 -1.89
CA CYS A 31 -3.84 -10.83 -1.35
C CYS A 31 -3.77 -10.39 0.11
N MET A 32 -3.11 -11.15 0.99
CA MET A 32 -3.01 -10.80 2.41
C MET A 32 -2.21 -9.51 2.65
N PHE A 33 -1.16 -9.26 1.87
CA PHE A 33 -0.39 -8.02 1.95
C PHE A 33 -1.26 -6.81 1.56
N LEU A 34 -2.00 -6.91 0.46
CA LEU A 34 -2.91 -5.86 0.01
C LEU A 34 -4.04 -5.62 1.03
N GLU A 35 -4.64 -6.67 1.58
CA GLU A 35 -5.67 -6.52 2.61
C GLU A 35 -5.14 -5.84 3.88
N LYS A 36 -3.93 -6.20 4.31
CA LYS A 36 -3.32 -5.67 5.54
C LYS A 36 -2.92 -4.20 5.42
N PHE A 37 -2.28 -3.83 4.31
CA PHE A 37 -1.66 -2.50 4.14
C PHE A 37 -2.48 -1.56 3.25
N PHE A 38 -3.24 -2.10 2.30
CA PHE A 38 -3.99 -1.35 1.28
C PHE A 38 -5.50 -1.59 1.38
N LEU A 39 -6.04 -1.43 2.59
CA LEU A 39 -7.46 -1.63 2.87
C LEU A 39 -8.34 -0.86 1.85
N ALA A 40 -9.29 -1.55 1.24
CA ALA A 40 -10.14 -1.00 0.18
C ALA A 40 -10.85 0.31 0.59
N SER A 41 -11.26 0.44 1.85
CA SER A 41 -11.87 1.67 2.37
C SER A 41 -10.89 2.85 2.42
N LYS A 42 -9.64 2.62 2.84
CA LYS A 42 -8.59 3.66 2.82
C LYS A 42 -8.30 4.09 1.38
N THR A 43 -8.19 3.13 0.47
CA THR A 43 -8.00 3.41 -0.95
C THR A 43 -9.18 4.20 -1.54
N ALA A 44 -10.41 3.88 -1.16
CA ALA A 44 -11.60 4.61 -1.61
C ALA A 44 -11.64 6.05 -1.07
N THR A 45 -11.29 6.25 0.20
CA THR A 45 -11.19 7.58 0.82
C THR A 45 -10.13 8.43 0.14
N ILE A 46 -8.91 7.91 -0.02
CA ILE A 46 -7.81 8.61 -0.70
C ILE A 46 -8.20 8.96 -2.14
N LYS A 47 -8.83 8.04 -2.88
CA LYS A 47 -9.35 8.32 -4.23
C LYS A 47 -10.36 9.47 -4.23
N LYS A 48 -11.28 9.48 -3.28
CA LYS A 48 -12.28 10.56 -3.15
C LYS A 48 -11.61 11.90 -2.83
N GLU A 49 -10.63 11.90 -1.94
CA GLU A 49 -9.84 13.09 -1.61
C GLU A 49 -9.10 13.61 -2.83
N ILE A 50 -8.37 12.75 -3.57
CA ILE A 50 -7.66 13.11 -4.81
C ILE A 50 -8.62 13.67 -5.86
N CYS A 51 -9.78 13.04 -6.06
CA CYS A 51 -10.81 13.55 -6.98
C CYS A 51 -11.34 14.94 -6.59
N GLY A 52 -11.20 15.33 -5.32
CA GLY A 52 -11.61 16.62 -4.80
C GLY A 52 -10.52 17.69 -4.80
N ILE A 53 -9.26 17.32 -5.09
CA ILE A 53 -8.14 18.26 -5.14
C ILE A 53 -8.38 19.28 -6.26
N ARG A 54 -8.12 20.56 -5.95
CA ARG A 54 -8.24 21.69 -6.87
C ARG A 54 -7.09 22.65 -6.61
N GLN A 55 -6.53 23.18 -7.69
CA GLN A 55 -5.40 24.09 -7.59
C GLN A 55 -5.81 25.34 -6.83
N HIS A 56 -5.05 25.69 -5.79
CA HIS A 56 -5.27 26.92 -5.07
C HIS A 56 -4.83 28.13 -5.91
N SER A 57 -5.46 29.29 -5.72
CA SER A 57 -5.13 30.49 -6.50
C SER A 57 -3.70 31.00 -6.32
N GLU A 58 -3.04 30.59 -5.23
CA GLU A 58 -1.67 30.96 -4.88
C GLU A 58 -0.67 29.82 -5.13
N GLU A 59 -1.15 28.64 -5.54
CA GLU A 59 -0.33 27.45 -5.78
C GLU A 59 0.18 27.45 -7.23
N THR A 60 1.49 27.29 -7.41
CA THR A 60 2.07 27.17 -8.75
C THR A 60 1.69 25.83 -9.38
N LEU A 61 1.73 25.75 -10.72
CA LEU A 61 1.50 24.47 -11.41
C LEU A 61 2.54 23.39 -11.03
N HIS A 62 3.71 23.78 -10.50
CA HIS A 62 4.71 22.83 -10.03
C HIS A 62 4.36 22.20 -8.68
N GLU A 63 3.59 22.92 -7.85
CA GLU A 63 3.19 22.49 -6.51
C GLU A 63 1.87 21.71 -6.51
N TYR A 64 1.01 21.99 -7.50
CA TYR A 64 -0.25 21.27 -7.76
C TYR A 64 -0.04 19.85 -8.29
#